data_AF-A0AAV5HXX9-F1
#
_entry.id   AF-A0AAV5HXX9-F1
#
_cell.length_a   1.000
_cell.length_b   1.000
_cell.length_c   1.000
_cell.angle_alpha   90.00
_cell.angle_beta   90.00
_cell.angle_gamma   90.00
#
_symmetry.space_group_name_H-M   'P 1'
#
loop_
_entity.id
_entity.type
_entity.pdbx_description
1 polymer ?
#
loop_
_entity_poly.entity_id
_entity_poly.type
_entity_poly.pdbx_seq_one_letter_code
_entity_poly.pdbx_strand_id
1 'polypeptide(L)'
;MAKEVALDINGENVKEMRETYVKALGNEWESIKTLYQTKRFALSYHLNPSEDAVFHIAAYKGSVDLLRVLFDMVAGPRKWDVLTMKNIQGNTLLHEVAVSKNVEAANFLVEIAHEGC
;
A
#
# COMPACT_ATOMS: atom_id res chain seq x y z
N MET A 1 -7.49 -12.64 21.90
CA MET A 1 -6.79 -11.41 22.33
C MET A 1 -5.72 -11.12 21.30
N ALA A 2 -6.05 -10.28 20.31
CA ALA A 2 -5.06 -9.84 19.34
C ALA A 2 -4.07 -8.94 20.09
N LYS A 3 -2.78 -9.29 20.06
CA LYS A 3 -1.72 -8.37 20.45
C LYS A 3 -1.79 -7.21 19.47
N GLU A 4 -2.19 -6.04 19.94
CA GLU A 4 -1.78 -4.78 19.32
C GLU A 4 -0.28 -4.85 19.15
N VAL A 5 0.17 -4.95 17.89
CA VAL A 5 1.49 -4.47 17.53
C VAL A 5 1.36 -2.96 17.66
N ALA A 6 1.54 -2.45 18.87
CA ALA A 6 1.77 -1.04 19.08
C ALA A 6 3.08 -0.73 18.33
N LEU A 7 2.95 -0.26 17.08
CA LEU A 7 4.05 0.38 16.38
C LEU A 7 4.57 1.45 17.33
N ASP A 8 5.85 1.40 17.66
CA ASP A 8 6.51 2.44 18.44
C ASP A 8 6.43 3.76 17.66
N ILE A 9 5.39 4.55 17.94
CA ILE A 9 5.11 5.81 17.25
C ILE A 9 6.07 6.86 17.82
N ASN A 10 7.33 6.85 17.38
CA ASN A 10 8.24 7.95 17.63
C ASN A 10 7.99 9.09 16.61
N GLY A 11 8.49 10.29 16.90
CA GLY A 11 8.29 11.47 16.05
C GLY A 11 8.92 11.36 14.65
N GLU A 12 9.95 10.55 14.46
CA GLU A 12 10.58 10.30 13.15
C GLU A 12 9.68 9.44 12.26
N ASN A 13 9.05 8.41 12.82
CA ASN A 13 8.10 7.56 12.10
C ASN A 13 6.89 8.38 11.61
N VAL A 14 6.37 9.30 12.43
CA VAL A 14 5.27 10.21 12.05
C VAL A 14 5.67 11.14 10.91
N LYS A 15 6.89 11.70 10.96
CA LYS A 15 7.41 12.55 9.89
C LYS A 15 7.55 11.76 8.58
N GLU A 16 8.13 10.58 8.63
CA GLU A 16 8.30 9.69 7.47
C GLU A 16 6.96 9.29 6.84
N MET A 17 5.98 8.91 7.66
CA MET A 17 4.61 8.60 7.20
C MET A 17 3.98 9.78 6.46
N ARG A 18 4.07 10.98 7.05
CA ARG A 18 3.55 12.21 6.42
C ARG A 18 4.26 12.51 5.09
N GLU A 19 5.58 12.43 5.05
CA GLU A 19 6.35 12.68 3.82
C GLU A 19 6.01 11.67 2.73
N THR A 20 5.86 10.40 3.09
CA THR A 20 5.45 9.32 2.18
C THR A 20 4.06 9.57 1.63
N TYR A 21 3.11 9.98 2.49
CA TYR A 21 1.77 10.36 2.07
C TYR A 21 1.76 11.52 1.07
N VAL A 22 2.48 12.60 1.36
CA VAL A 22 2.56 13.78 0.47
C VAL A 22 3.16 13.41 -0.88
N LYS A 23 4.28 12.68 -0.89
CA LYS A 23 4.89 12.15 -2.11
C LYS A 23 3.91 11.27 -2.89
N ALA A 24 3.08 10.50 -2.18
CA ALA A 24 2.10 9.65 -2.82
C ALA A 24 0.96 10.43 -3.47
N LEU A 25 0.51 11.51 -2.84
CA LEU A 25 -0.44 12.42 -3.48
C LEU A 25 0.18 13.11 -4.72
N GLY A 26 1.45 13.53 -4.62
CA GLY A 26 2.21 14.23 -5.67
C GLY A 26 2.74 13.37 -6.83
N ASN A 27 2.50 12.05 -6.81
CA ASN A 27 3.05 11.10 -7.77
C ASN A 27 4.59 10.96 -7.76
N GLU A 28 5.24 11.25 -6.63
CA GLU A 28 6.70 11.15 -6.47
C GLU A 28 7.14 9.69 -6.20
N TRP A 29 6.82 8.80 -7.13
CA TRP A 29 6.88 7.35 -6.93
C TRP A 29 8.30 6.79 -6.81
N GLU A 30 9.28 7.39 -7.50
CA GLU A 30 10.68 6.95 -7.38
C GLU A 30 11.23 7.18 -5.97
N SER A 31 10.90 8.32 -5.35
CA SER A 31 11.26 8.60 -3.95
C SER A 31 10.65 7.57 -2.99
N ILE A 32 9.40 7.18 -3.24
CA ILE A 32 8.68 6.17 -2.47
C ILE A 32 9.30 4.78 -2.66
N LYS A 33 9.69 4.44 -3.90
CA LYS A 33 10.40 3.20 -4.21
C LYS A 33 11.73 3.09 -3.48
N THR A 34 12.54 4.15 -3.51
CA THR A 34 13.81 4.19 -2.76
C THR A 34 13.59 4.01 -1.25
N LEU A 35 12.55 4.65 -0.70
CA LEU A 35 12.20 4.48 0.71
C LEU A 35 11.91 3.01 1.05
N TYR A 36 11.08 2.32 0.26
CA TYR A 36 10.73 0.93 0.56
C TYR A 36 11.85 -0.09 0.28
N GLN A 37 12.75 0.22 -0.65
CA GLN A 37 13.96 -0.58 -0.85
C GLN A 37 14.88 -0.53 0.38
N THR A 38 14.97 0.62 1.03
CA THR A 38 15.81 0.82 2.23
C THR A 38 15.11 0.44 3.53
N LYS A 39 13.77 0.60 3.59
CA LYS A 39 12.92 0.34 4.76
C LYS A 39 11.68 -0.47 4.35
N ARG A 40 11.85 -1.78 4.14
CA ARG A 40 10.75 -2.66 3.70
C ARG A 40 9.53 -2.67 4.63
N PHE A 41 9.72 -2.44 5.93
CA PHE A 41 8.62 -2.36 6.89
C PHE A 41 7.74 -1.10 6.71
N ALA A 42 8.24 -0.06 6.01
CA ALA A 42 7.43 1.11 5.73
C ALA A 42 6.24 0.80 4.78
N LEU A 43 6.28 -0.33 4.04
CA LEU A 43 5.17 -0.77 3.18
C LEU A 43 3.86 -0.99 3.96
N SER A 44 3.95 -1.29 5.25
CA SER A 44 2.79 -1.48 6.14
C SER A 44 2.41 -0.22 6.93
N TYR A 45 3.01 0.94 6.65
CA TYR A 45 2.65 2.16 7.34
C TYR A 45 1.24 2.62 7.01
N HIS A 46 0.55 3.14 8.02
CA HIS A 46 -0.72 3.81 7.89
C HIS A 46 -0.45 5.29 7.59
N LEU A 47 -0.73 5.73 6.36
CA LEU A 47 -0.29 7.03 5.85
C LEU A 47 -1.29 8.16 6.12
N ASN A 48 -2.52 7.82 6.52
CA ASN A 48 -3.58 8.78 6.77
C ASN A 48 -4.54 8.27 7.89
N PRO A 49 -5.52 9.09 8.34
CA PRO A 49 -6.49 8.68 9.37
C PRO A 49 -7.41 7.52 8.96
N SER A 50 -7.51 7.22 7.66
CA SER A 50 -8.21 6.03 7.16
C SER A 50 -7.39 4.75 7.33
N GLU A 51 -6.16 4.85 7.84
CA GLU A 51 -5.20 3.75 7.90
C GLU A 51 -4.82 3.20 6.51
N ASP A 52 -4.88 4.05 5.49
CA ASP A 52 -4.45 3.65 4.15
C ASP A 52 -2.93 3.48 4.12
N ALA A 53 -2.48 2.26 3.88
CA ALA A 53 -1.16 2.02 3.33
C ALA A 53 -1.02 2.56 1.90
N VAL A 54 0.23 2.69 1.44
CA VAL A 54 0.55 3.16 0.08
C VAL A 54 -0.15 2.36 -1.02
N PHE A 55 -0.44 1.08 -0.76
CA PHE A 55 -1.18 0.21 -1.67
C PHE A 55 -2.63 0.65 -1.87
N HIS A 56 -3.33 1.06 -0.81
CA HIS A 56 -4.69 1.61 -0.91
C HIS A 56 -4.69 2.90 -1.72
N ILE A 57 -3.73 3.79 -1.46
CA ILE A 57 -3.59 5.05 -2.21
C ILE A 57 -3.32 4.77 -3.70
N ALA A 58 -2.43 3.81 -4.01
CA ALA A 58 -2.13 3.41 -5.38
C ALA A 58 -3.36 2.83 -6.10
N ALA A 59 -4.12 1.98 -5.40
CA ALA A 59 -5.34 1.37 -5.90
C ALA A 59 -6.44 2.40 -6.14
N TYR A 60 -6.70 3.29 -5.17
CA TYR A 60 -7.67 4.39 -5.29
C TYR A 60 -7.34 5.32 -6.46
N LYS A 61 -6.06 5.62 -6.67
CA LYS A 61 -5.59 6.42 -7.83
C LYS A 61 -5.62 5.63 -9.14
N GLY A 62 -5.85 4.31 -9.11
CA GLY A 62 -5.86 3.45 -10.28
C GLY A 62 -4.51 3.37 -10.98
N SER A 63 -3.39 3.47 -10.26
CA SER A 63 -2.05 3.49 -10.86
C SER A 63 -1.45 2.09 -10.96
N VAL A 64 -1.61 1.45 -12.13
CA VAL A 64 -1.03 0.12 -12.44
C VAL A 64 0.48 0.10 -12.24
N ASP A 65 1.19 1.09 -12.77
CA ASP A 65 2.65 1.14 -12.72
C ASP A 65 3.16 1.16 -11.26
N LEU A 66 2.49 1.93 -10.41
CA LEU A 66 2.83 1.99 -8.99
C LEU A 66 2.50 0.68 -8.30
N LEU A 67 1.32 0.10 -8.55
CA LEU A 67 0.97 -1.20 -8.00
C LEU A 67 2.01 -2.26 -8.38
N ARG A 68 2.45 -2.29 -9.64
CA ARG A 68 3.50 -3.20 -10.12
C ARG A 68 4.81 -3.01 -9.35
N VAL A 69 5.30 -1.78 -9.27
CA VAL A 69 6.53 -1.44 -8.54
C VAL A 69 6.44 -1.82 -7.06
N LEU A 70 5.29 -1.57 -6.41
CA LEU A 70 5.09 -1.92 -5.00
C LEU A 70 5.04 -3.44 -4.80
N PHE A 71 4.31 -4.18 -5.65
CA PHE A 71 4.21 -5.64 -5.56
C PHE A 71 5.52 -6.35 -5.91
N ASP A 72 6.40 -5.75 -6.71
CA ASP A 72 7.78 -6.26 -6.94
C ASP A 72 8.65 -6.18 -5.68
N MET A 73 8.34 -5.27 -4.75
CA MET A 73 9.06 -5.15 -3.48
C MET A 73 8.55 -6.10 -2.39
N VAL A 74 7.37 -6.68 -2.58
CA VAL A 74 6.73 -7.62 -1.66
C VAL A 74 7.15 -9.04 -2.02
N ALA A 75 7.66 -9.77 -1.03
CA ALA A 75 7.98 -11.18 -1.21
C ALA A 75 6.71 -11.98 -1.57
N GLY A 76 6.81 -12.92 -2.52
CA GLY A 76 5.68 -13.71 -3.03
C GLY A 76 4.68 -14.17 -1.95
N PRO A 77 5.13 -14.86 -0.87
CA PRO A 77 4.23 -15.34 0.18
C PRO A 77 3.47 -14.24 0.95
N ARG A 78 3.96 -12.99 0.93
CA ARG A 78 3.31 -11.85 1.61
C ARG A 78 2.41 -11.04 0.68
N LYS A 79 2.39 -11.33 -0.63
CA LYS A 79 1.50 -10.61 -1.57
C LYS A 79 0.04 -10.80 -1.18
N TRP A 80 -0.32 -11.97 -0.66
CA TRP A 80 -1.67 -12.24 -0.16
C TRP A 80 -2.03 -11.41 1.08
N ASP A 81 -1.10 -11.24 2.02
CA ASP A 81 -1.30 -10.38 3.19
C ASP A 81 -1.58 -8.94 2.76
N VAL A 82 -0.86 -8.46 1.74
CA VAL A 82 -1.09 -7.12 1.16
C VAL A 82 -2.45 -7.07 0.46
N LEU A 83 -2.79 -8.03 -0.40
CA LEU A 83 -4.08 -8.03 -1.12
C LEU A 83 -5.30 -8.05 -0.19
N THR A 84 -5.18 -8.71 0.96
CA THR A 84 -6.26 -8.88 1.94
C THR A 84 -6.21 -7.88 3.09
N MET A 85 -5.18 -7.03 3.14
CA MET A 85 -5.09 -5.97 4.14
C MET A 85 -6.30 -5.03 4.00
N LYS A 86 -6.77 -4.55 5.14
CA LYS A 86 -7.91 -3.64 5.22
C LYS A 86 -7.48 -2.34 5.87
N ASN A 87 -7.97 -1.23 5.34
CA ASN A 87 -7.92 0.06 6.03
C ASN A 87 -8.99 0.11 7.16
N ILE A 88 -9.09 1.23 7.89
CA ILE A 88 -10.02 1.35 9.03
C ILE A 88 -11.50 1.26 8.62
N GLN A 89 -11.82 1.53 7.34
CA GLN A 89 -13.17 1.35 6.79
C GLN A 89 -13.46 -0.10 6.39
N GLY A 90 -12.48 -1.00 6.48
CA GLY A 90 -12.60 -2.39 6.04
C GLY A 90 -12.36 -2.59 4.54
N ASN A 91 -11.94 -1.55 3.81
CA ASN A 91 -11.66 -1.61 2.39
C ASN A 91 -10.33 -2.30 2.13
N THR A 92 -10.32 -3.20 1.15
CA THR A 92 -9.10 -3.78 0.57
C THR A 92 -8.69 -3.02 -0.69
N LEU A 93 -7.54 -3.38 -1.28
CA LEU A 93 -7.10 -2.80 -2.56
C LEU A 93 -8.15 -2.96 -3.67
N LEU A 94 -8.90 -4.08 -3.68
CA LEU A 94 -9.96 -4.30 -4.66
C LEU A 94 -11.18 -3.38 -4.44
N HIS A 95 -11.47 -2.99 -3.20
CA HIS A 95 -12.51 -1.99 -2.92
C HIS A 95 -12.07 -0.61 -3.45
N GLU A 96 -10.83 -0.21 -3.14
CA GLU A 96 -10.27 1.08 -3.55
C GLU A 96 -10.15 1.19 -5.08
N VAL A 97 -9.65 0.15 -5.76
CA VAL A 97 -9.46 0.18 -7.22
C VAL A 97 -10.80 0.25 -7.97
N ALA A 98 -11.89 -0.28 -7.40
CA ALA A 98 -13.21 -0.19 -8.00
C ALA A 98 -13.70 1.28 -8.11
N VAL A 99 -13.28 2.13 -7.17
CA VAL A 99 -13.60 3.57 -7.18
C VAL A 99 -12.79 4.30 -8.26
N SER A 100 -11.58 3.83 -8.57
CA SER A 100 -10.69 4.45 -9.56
C SER A 100 -11.21 4.39 -11.00
N LYS A 101 -12.13 3.48 -11.30
CA LYS A 101 -12.61 3.13 -12.66
C LYS A 101 -11.49 2.69 -13.62
N ASN A 102 -10.31 2.34 -13.12
CA ASN A 102 -9.22 1.80 -13.91
C ASN A 102 -9.30 0.27 -13.97
N VAL A 103 -9.82 -0.24 -15.09
CA VAL A 103 -9.96 -1.68 -15.33
C VAL A 103 -8.62 -2.39 -15.38
N GLU A 104 -7.57 -1.75 -15.91
CA GLU A 104 -6.23 -2.34 -15.97
C GLU A 104 -5.65 -2.55 -14.56
N ALA A 105 -5.84 -1.57 -13.66
CA ALA A 105 -5.43 -1.69 -12.26
C ALA A 105 -6.18 -2.81 -11.55
N ALA A 106 -7.49 -2.94 -11.80
CA ALA A 106 -8.29 -4.02 -11.24
C ALA A 106 -7.83 -5.39 -11.74
N ASN A 107 -7.61 -5.53 -13.05
CA ASN A 107 -7.12 -6.78 -13.65
C ASN A 107 -5.75 -7.17 -13.07
N PHE A 108 -4.82 -6.22 -12.95
CA PHE A 108 -3.52 -6.47 -12.34
C PHE A 108 -3.65 -7.01 -10.91
N LEU A 109 -4.51 -6.43 -10.07
CA LEU A 109 -4.72 -6.93 -8.70
C LEU A 109 -5.34 -8.33 -8.66
N VAL A 110 -6.24 -8.64 -9.61
CA VAL A 110 -6.82 -9.99 -9.75
C VAL A 110 -5.77 -11.01 -10.21
N GLU A 111 -4.89 -10.64 -11.15
CA GLU A 111 -3.78 -11.48 -11.60
C GLU A 111 -2.83 -11.83 -10.44
N ILE A 112 -2.42 -10.84 -9.64
CA ILE A 112 -1.58 -11.07 -8.47
C ILE A 112 -2.26 -12.00 -7.45
N ALA A 113 -3.58 -11.90 -7.29
CA ALA A 113 -4.36 -12.77 -6.41
C ALA A 113 -4.41 -14.23 -6.90
N HIS A 114 -4.42 -14.44 -8.22
CA HIS A 114 -4.37 -15.77 -8.81
C HIS A 114 -2.98 -16.41 -8.68
N GLU A 115 -1.90 -15.64 -8.84
CA GLU A 115 -0.52 -16.13 -8.70
C GLU A 115 -0.14 -16.50 -7.26
N GLY A 116 -0.86 -15.96 -6.27
CA GLY A 116 -0.62 -16.18 -4.84
C GLY A 116 -1.35 -17.38 -4.23
N CYS A 117 -2.15 -18.11 -5.01
CA CYS A 117 -2.88 -19.33 -4.61
C CYS A 117 -2.14 -20.61 -5.01
#